data_AF-A0A699UBX8-F1
#
_entry.id   AF-A0A699UBX8-F1
#
_cell.length_a   1.000
_cell.length_b   1.000
_cell.length_c   1.000
_cell.angle_alpha   90.00
_cell.angle_beta   90.00
_cell.angle_gamma   90.00
#
_symmetry.space_group_name_H-M   'P 1'
#
loop_
_entity.id
_entity.type
_entity.pdbx_description
1 polymer ?
#
loop_
_entity_poly.entity_id
_entity_poly.type
_entity_poly.pdbx_seq_one_letter_code
_entity_poly.pdbx_strand_id
1 'polypeptide(L)'
;MDFEGRSDGRSIKSILAHVAPLKLVLVHGSAEATEHLKQHCLKNVCPHVYAPQIEETIDVTSDLCAYKVQLSEKLMSNVLLKK
;
A
#
# COMPACT_ATOMS: atom_id res chain seq x y z
N MET A 1 -17.69 22.20 15.00
CA MET A 1 -18.10 21.23 13.98
C MET A 1 -17.00 21.22 12.93
N ASP A 2 -16.40 20.06 12.70
CA ASP A 2 -15.32 19.92 11.72
C ASP A 2 -15.94 19.62 10.35
N PHE A 3 -15.88 20.58 9.43
CA PHE A 3 -16.47 20.50 8.09
C PHE A 3 -15.43 20.25 6.98
N GLU A 4 -14.25 19.77 7.36
CA GLU A 4 -13.10 19.66 6.45
C GLU A 4 -13.21 18.49 5.46
N GLY A 5 -14.15 17.56 5.69
CA GLY A 5 -14.37 16.40 4.81
C GLY A 5 -13.20 15.40 4.78
N ARG A 6 -12.29 15.47 5.76
CA ARG A 6 -11.11 14.60 5.83
C ARG A 6 -11.46 13.26 6.47
N SER A 7 -10.82 12.19 5.98
CA SER A 7 -10.94 10.87 6.58
C SER A 7 -10.34 10.88 7.98
N ASP A 8 -11.09 10.38 8.96
CA ASP A 8 -10.60 10.24 10.33
C ASP A 8 -9.60 9.08 10.44
N GLY A 9 -8.88 9.02 11.56
CA GLY A 9 -7.87 8.00 11.78
C GLY A 9 -8.42 6.56 11.75
N ARG A 10 -9.71 6.33 12.06
CA ARG A 10 -10.32 5.00 11.97
C ARG A 10 -10.62 4.63 10.53
N SER A 11 -11.18 5.54 9.75
CA SER A 11 -11.46 5.31 8.32
C SER A 11 -10.18 5.00 7.56
N ILE A 12 -9.09 5.77 7.76
CA ILE A 12 -7.81 5.52 7.10
C ILE A 12 -7.26 4.13 7.45
N LYS A 13 -7.31 3.73 8.72
CA LYS A 13 -6.87 2.39 9.14
C LYS A 13 -7.69 1.28 8.50
N SER A 14 -9.01 1.46 8.42
CA SER A 14 -9.89 0.49 7.77
C SER A 14 -9.62 0.38 6.27
N ILE A 15 -9.40 1.49 5.59
CA ILE A 15 -9.06 1.52 4.16
C ILE A 15 -7.73 0.81 3.93
N LEU A 16 -6.70 1.13 4.72
CA LEU A 16 -5.37 0.52 4.60
C LEU A 16 -5.40 -1.00 4.83
N ALA A 17 -6.18 -1.46 5.82
CA ALA A 17 -6.38 -2.88 6.06
C ALA A 17 -7.08 -3.59 4.89
N HIS A 18 -8.01 -2.92 4.21
CA HIS A 18 -8.72 -3.49 3.06
C HIS A 18 -7.88 -3.48 1.78
N VAL A 19 -7.12 -2.41 1.54
CA VAL A 19 -6.28 -2.26 0.34
C VAL A 19 -5.04 -3.15 0.41
N ALA A 20 -4.50 -3.39 1.61
CA ALA A 20 -3.30 -4.19 1.85
C ALA A 20 -2.13 -3.86 0.89
N PRO A 21 -1.64 -2.60 0.88
CA PRO A 21 -0.59 -2.17 -0.04
C PRO A 21 0.74 -2.88 0.26
N LEU A 22 1.49 -3.25 -0.79
CA LEU A 22 2.81 -3.88 -0.66
C LEU A 22 3.89 -2.92 -0.10
N LYS A 23 3.80 -1.65 -0.51
CA LYS A 23 4.66 -0.55 -0.05
C LYS A 23 3.78 0.67 0.19
N LEU A 24 4.01 1.37 1.29
CA LEU A 24 3.23 2.53 1.71
C LEU A 24 4.15 3.72 1.96
N VAL A 25 3.80 4.89 1.42
CA VAL A 25 4.48 6.16 1.70
C VAL A 25 3.48 7.10 2.37
N LEU A 26 3.81 7.55 3.57
CA LEU A 26 3.04 8.52 4.33
C LEU A 26 3.63 9.91 4.07
N VAL A 27 2.84 10.77 3.42
CA VAL A 27 3.21 12.15 3.12
C VAL A 27 2.26 13.10 3.84
N HIS A 28 2.75 14.29 4.18
CA HIS A 28 2.02 15.35 4.87
C HIS A 28 1.40 14.94 6.22
N GLY A 29 1.80 15.64 7.29
CA GLY A 29 1.27 15.42 8.62
C GLY A 29 2.19 16.02 9.66
N SER A 30 1.71 16.16 10.90
CA SER A 30 2.62 16.39 12.01
C SER A 30 3.51 15.17 12.21
N ALA A 31 4.75 15.37 12.66
CA ALA A 31 5.71 14.30 12.88
C ALA A 31 5.14 13.20 13.83
N GLU A 32 4.41 13.63 14.86
CA GLU A 32 3.75 12.74 15.82
C GLU A 32 2.67 11.87 15.16
N ALA A 33 1.82 12.46 14.32
CA ALA A 33 0.73 11.73 13.66
C ALA A 33 1.26 10.73 12.63
N THR A 34 2.27 11.13 11.85
CA THR A 34 2.90 10.28 10.83
C THR A 34 3.62 9.10 11.49
N GLU A 35 4.35 9.32 12.58
CA GLU A 35 5.04 8.24 13.31
C GLU A 35 4.05 7.26 13.94
N HIS A 36 2.99 7.77 14.57
CA HIS A 36 1.94 6.92 15.14
C HIS A 36 1.24 6.07 14.07
N LEU A 37 0.94 6.66 12.91
CA LEU A 37 0.33 5.92 11.79
C LEU A 37 1.32 4.92 11.18
N LYS A 38 2.60 5.28 11.05
CA LYS A 38 3.67 4.40 10.56
C LYS A 38 3.80 3.15 11.43
N GLN A 39 3.88 3.31 12.74
CA GLN A 39 3.95 2.18 13.69
C GLN A 39 2.72 1.27 13.59
N HIS A 40 1.53 1.86 13.44
CA HIS A 40 0.31 1.08 13.25
C HIS A 40 0.31 0.28 11.94
N CYS A 41 0.74 0.90 10.84
CA CYS A 41 0.79 0.27 9.52
C CYS A 41 1.85 -0.83 9.45
N LEU A 42 3.02 -0.62 10.05
CA LEU A 42 4.08 -1.63 10.16
C LEU A 42 3.61 -2.90 10.88
N LYS A 43 2.76 -2.74 11.90
CA LYS A 43 2.26 -3.86 12.70
C LYS A 43 1.08 -4.59 12.05
N ASN A 44 0.18 -3.89 11.37
CA ASN A 44 -1.13 -4.43 11.00
C ASN A 44 -1.43 -4.45 9.50
N VAL A 45 -0.64 -3.75 8.67
CA VAL A 45 -0.96 -3.54 7.25
C VAL A 45 0.15 -4.07 6.35
N CYS A 46 1.35 -3.51 6.46
CA CYS A 46 2.44 -3.85 5.55
C CYS A 46 3.82 -3.61 6.17
N PRO A 47 4.83 -4.41 5.78
CA PRO A 47 6.18 -4.29 6.35
C PRO A 47 6.98 -3.10 5.80
N HIS A 48 6.61 -2.55 4.64
CA HIS A 48 7.35 -1.46 3.99
C HIS A 48 6.58 -0.14 4.08
N VAL A 49 6.80 0.62 5.16
CA VAL A 49 6.18 1.93 5.39
C VAL A 49 7.24 3.02 5.49
N TYR A 50 7.15 4.01 4.61
CA TYR A 50 8.08 5.13 4.53
C TYR A 50 7.37 6.43 4.94
N ALA A 51 8.09 7.31 5.61
CA ALA A 51 7.59 8.62 6.05
C ALA A 51 8.68 9.67 5.79
N PRO A 52 8.84 10.11 4.52
CA PRO A 52 9.88 11.06 4.15
C PRO A 52 9.64 12.44 4.76
N GLN A 53 10.73 13.13 5.08
CA GLN A 53 10.70 14.54 5.46
C GLN A 53 10.56 15.45 4.25
N ILE A 54 10.28 16.73 4.50
CA ILE A 54 10.24 17.76 3.46
C ILE A 54 11.62 17.78 2.76
N GLU A 55 11.61 17.73 1.43
CA GLU A 55 12.80 17.64 0.56
C GLU A 55 13.58 16.31 0.60
N GLU A 56 13.08 15.28 1.29
CA GLU A 56 13.68 13.95 1.26
C GLU A 56 13.20 13.14 0.03
N THR A 57 14.15 12.53 -0.69
CA THR A 57 13.85 11.62 -1.80
C THR A 57 14.04 10.17 -1.35
N ILE A 58 13.00 9.36 -1.48
CA ILE A 58 13.03 7.93 -1.16
C ILE A 58 12.90 7.11 -2.44
N ASP A 59 13.74 6.08 -2.58
CA ASP A 59 13.56 5.08 -3.63
C ASP A 59 12.63 3.98 -3.12
N VAL A 60 11.50 3.82 -3.81
CA VAL A 60 10.45 2.85 -3.47
C VAL A 60 10.35 1.78 -4.57
N THR A 61 11.32 1.71 -5.48
CA THR A 61 11.35 0.76 -6.60
C THR A 61 11.28 -0.68 -6.10
N SER A 62 10.36 -1.46 -6.67
CA SER A 62 10.22 -2.90 -6.43
C SER A 62 10.71 -3.63 -7.66
N ASP A 63 11.68 -4.52 -7.49
CA ASP A 63 12.15 -5.40 -8.57
C ASP A 63 11.12 -6.51 -8.81
N LEU A 64 10.02 -6.16 -9.47
CA LEU A 64 9.02 -7.10 -9.96
C LEU A 64 9.22 -7.30 -11.45
N CYS A 65 9.92 -8.36 -11.81
CA CYS A 65 10.06 -8.77 -13.19
C CYS A 65 8.72 -9.31 -13.71
N ALA A 66 7.89 -8.42 -14.26
CA ALA A 66 6.62 -8.77 -14.85
C ALA A 66 6.82 -9.27 -16.29
N TYR A 67 6.79 -10.60 -16.47
CA TYR A 67 6.86 -11.22 -17.80
C TYR A 67 5.47 -11.57 -18.29
N LYS A 68 5.13 -11.11 -19.50
CA LYS A 68 3.90 -11.51 -20.18
C LYS A 68 4.17 -12.82 -20.94
N VAL A 69 3.65 -13.92 -20.41
CA VAL A 69 3.63 -15.20 -21.11
C VAL A 69 2.23 -15.44 -21.69
N GLN A 70 2.17 -15.96 -22.91
CA GLN A 70 0.93 -16.37 -23.56
C GLN A 70 0.86 -17.89 -23.57
N LEU A 71 -0.22 -18.46 -23.03
CA LEU A 71 -0.45 -19.90 -23.12
C LEU A 71 -0.74 -20.31 -24.57
N SER A 72 -0.17 -21.43 -24.99
CA SER A 72 -0.53 -22.07 -26.26
C SER A 72 -1.87 -22.82 -26.13
N GLU A 73 -2.60 -22.95 -27.23
CA GLU A 73 -3.97 -23.50 -27.24
C GLU A 73 -4.07 -24.92 -26.66
N LYS A 74 -3.01 -25.73 -26.80
CA LYS A 74 -2.94 -27.10 -26.25
C LYS A 74 -2.94 -27.16 -24.72
N LEU A 75 -2.52 -26.08 -24.05
CA LEU A 75 -2.49 -25.99 -22.59
C LEU A 75 -3.75 -25.30 -22.06
N MET A 76 -4.33 -24.37 -22.82
CA MET A 76 -5.60 -23.70 -22.48
C MET A 76 -6.76 -24.69 -22.30
N SER A 77 -6.78 -25.79 -23.06
CA SER A 77 -7.84 -26.81 -23.00
C SER A 77 -7.89 -27.60 -21.68
N ASN A 78 -6.86 -27.54 -20.84
CA ASN A 78 -6.77 -28.27 -19.57
C ASN A 78 -6.75 -27.36 -18.32
N VAL A 79 -6.90 -26.04 -18.48
CA VAL A 79 -6.79 -25.09 -17.37
C VAL A 79 -8.16 -24.82 -16.73
N LEU A 80 -8.28 -25.17 -15.44
CA LEU A 80 -9.36 -24.72 -14.58
C LEU A 80 -8.97 -23.37 -13.97
N LEU A 81 -9.52 -22.28 -14.52
CA LEU A 81 -9.43 -20.95 -13.90
C LEU A 81 -10.36 -20.93 -12.69
N LYS A 82 -9.79 -21.03 -11.48
CA LYS A 82 -10.50 -20.70 -10.24
C LYS A 82 -10.02 -19.34 -9.75
N LYS A 83 -10.99 -18.48 -9.43
CA LYS A 83 -10.81 -17.10 -8.99
C LYS A 83 -10.47 -17.04 -7.51
#